data_AF-A0A016TML4-F1
#
_entry.id   AF-A0A016TML4-F1
#
_cell.length_a   1.000
_cell.length_b   1.000
_cell.length_c   1.000
_cell.angle_alpha   90.00
_cell.angle_beta   90.00
_cell.angle_gamma   90.00
#
_symmetry.space_group_name_H-M   'P 1'
#
loop_
_entity.id
_entity.type
_entity.pdbx_description
1 polymer ?
#
loop_
_entity_poly.entity_id
_entity_poly.type
_entity_poly.pdbx_seq_one_letter_code
_entity_poly.pdbx_strand_id
1 'polypeptide(L)'
;MGYSNVFKDKQALGSTAAMMYGISTFVCLPVGSNSEDALCLGAMWGKERALKMLKEAGFADARLVETPYYGANTTLYVCTKN
;
A
#
# COMPACT_ATOMS: atom_id res chain seq x y z
N MET A 1 1.64 0.83 -0.87
CA MET A 1 2.94 0.28 -1.28
C MET A 1 3.39 -0.74 -0.23
N GLY A 2 4.44 -1.51 -0.52
CA GLY A 2 5.09 -2.40 0.47
C GLY A 2 4.28 -3.62 0.92
N TYR A 3 4.68 -4.19 2.05
CA TYR A 3 4.12 -5.39 2.67
C TYR A 3 3.45 -5.11 4.02
N SER A 4 3.37 -3.84 4.45
CA SER A 4 2.97 -3.46 5.81
C SER A 4 3.85 -4.11 6.88
N ASN A 5 5.08 -4.46 6.52
CA ASN A 5 6.02 -5.13 7.41
C ASN A 5 7.41 -4.55 7.16
N VAL A 6 7.88 -3.75 8.11
CA VAL A 6 9.14 -3.00 8.01
C VAL A 6 10.32 -3.90 7.65
N PHE A 7 10.37 -5.13 8.17
CA PHE A 7 11.45 -6.07 7.89
C PHE A 7 11.42 -6.54 6.43
N LYS A 8 10.26 -6.96 5.92
CA LYS A 8 10.10 -7.36 4.51
C LYS A 8 10.31 -6.18 3.57
N ASP A 9 9.80 -5.01 3.95
CA ASP A 9 9.93 -3.78 3.17
C ASP A 9 11.37 -3.28 3.11
N LYS A 10 12.16 -3.43 4.17
CA LYS A 10 13.60 -3.16 4.16
C LYS A 10 14.37 -4.10 3.24
N GLN A 11 13.97 -5.37 3.13
CA GLN A 11 14.58 -6.29 2.16
C GLN A 11 14.26 -5.89 0.71
N ALA A 12 13.03 -5.46 0.45
CA ALA A 12 12.59 -5.11 -0.91
C ALA A 12 13.06 -3.71 -1.37
N LEU A 13 13.10 -2.72 -0.46
CA LEU A 13 13.35 -1.31 -0.78
C LEU A 13 14.67 -0.77 -0.20
N GLY A 14 15.41 -1.59 0.57
CA GLY A 14 16.64 -1.17 1.23
C GLY A 14 16.41 -0.02 2.22
N SER A 15 17.35 0.92 2.25
CA SER A 15 17.30 2.10 3.13
C SER A 15 16.11 3.02 2.85
N THR A 16 15.56 2.99 1.64
CA THR A 16 14.39 3.78 1.24
C THR A 16 13.14 3.39 2.04
N ALA A 17 13.07 2.14 2.54
CA ALA A 17 11.96 1.70 3.39
C ALA A 17 11.78 2.61 4.62
N ALA A 18 12.88 3.01 5.27
CA ALA A 18 12.82 3.87 6.45
C ALA A 18 12.23 5.25 6.11
N MET A 19 12.62 5.83 4.97
CA MET A 19 12.06 7.09 4.49
C MET A 19 10.55 6.96 4.20
N MET A 20 10.13 5.88 3.52
CA MET A 20 8.72 5.65 3.21
C MET A 20 7.86 5.46 4.46
N TYR A 21 8.37 4.76 5.46
CA TYR A 21 7.71 4.66 6.76
C TYR A 21 7.68 6.00 7.49
N GLY A 22 8.74 6.82 7.39
CA GLY A 22 8.74 8.19 7.88
C GLY A 22 7.62 9.03 7.27
N ILE A 23 7.51 9.04 5.94
CA ILE A 23 6.42 9.73 5.22
C ILE A 23 5.05 9.19 5.66
N SER A 24 4.92 7.86 5.79
CA SER A 24 3.68 7.24 6.24
C SER A 24 3.26 7.74 7.63
N THR A 25 4.20 7.81 8.58
CA THR A 25 3.95 8.19 9.98
C THR A 25 3.76 9.69 10.17
N PHE A 26 4.54 10.52 9.48
CA PHE A 26 4.53 11.97 9.73
C PHE A 26 3.63 12.74 8.76
N VAL A 27 3.19 12.14 7.67
CA VAL A 27 2.34 12.81 6.66
C VAL A 27 1.04 12.05 6.44
N CYS A 28 1.10 10.84 5.89
CA CYS A 28 -0.10 10.16 5.38
C CYS A 28 -1.07 9.74 6.50
N LEU A 29 -0.54 9.23 7.63
CA LEU A 29 -1.37 8.85 8.77
C LEU A 29 -2.05 10.09 9.38
N PRO A 30 -1.33 11.14 9.82
CA PRO A 30 -1.97 12.34 10.36
C PRO A 30 -3.01 12.96 9.44
N VAL A 31 -2.71 13.06 8.14
CA VAL A 31 -3.64 13.64 7.15
C VAL A 31 -4.82 12.71 6.88
N GLY A 32 -4.66 11.40 6.97
CA GLY A 32 -5.73 10.42 6.72
C GLY A 32 -6.68 10.22 7.90
N SER A 33 -6.27 10.57 9.12
CA SER A 33 -7.01 10.35 10.37
C SER A 33 -7.97 11.50 10.72
N ASN A 34 -8.74 12.00 9.76
CA ASN A 34 -9.62 13.16 9.97
C ASN A 34 -11.05 12.81 10.45
N SER A 35 -11.35 11.52 10.64
CA SER A 35 -12.66 11.05 11.10
C SER A 35 -12.52 9.82 12.00
N GLU A 36 -13.54 9.57 12.82
CA GLU A 36 -13.54 8.42 13.76
C GLU A 36 -13.51 7.07 13.03
N ASP A 37 -14.04 7.00 11.82
CA ASP A 37 -14.07 5.82 10.96
C ASP A 37 -12.85 5.70 10.04
N ALA A 38 -11.88 6.62 10.14
CA ALA A 38 -10.68 6.59 9.33
C ALA A 38 -9.87 5.31 9.58
N LEU A 39 -9.57 4.58 8.49
CA LEU A 39 -8.83 3.32 8.56
C LEU A 39 -7.32 3.48 8.82
N CYS A 40 -6.80 4.71 8.73
CA CYS A 40 -5.42 5.08 9.08
C CYS A 40 -4.38 4.12 8.46
N LEU A 41 -4.44 3.95 7.14
CA LEU A 41 -3.68 2.90 6.43
C LEU A 41 -2.21 3.28 6.23
N GLY A 42 -1.93 4.57 6.01
CA GLY A 42 -0.60 5.07 5.68
C GLY A 42 -0.12 4.68 4.27
N ALA A 43 1.05 5.18 3.88
CA ALA A 43 1.63 4.89 2.55
C ALA A 43 2.08 3.42 2.40
N MET A 44 2.52 2.83 3.51
CA MET A 44 3.07 1.47 3.60
C MET A 44 2.03 0.41 4.00
N TRP A 45 0.74 0.65 3.73
CA TRP A 45 -0.40 -0.20 4.10
C TRP A 45 -0.40 -1.65 3.58
N GLY A 46 0.48 -2.00 2.64
CA GLY A 46 0.69 -3.38 2.20
C GLY A 46 -0.18 -3.83 1.02
N LYS A 47 0.44 -4.60 0.11
CA LYS A 47 -0.21 -5.16 -1.09
C LYS A 47 -1.31 -6.18 -0.77
N GLU A 48 -1.11 -7.03 0.22
CA GLU A 48 -2.07 -8.07 0.61
C GLU A 48 -3.36 -7.44 1.17
N ARG A 49 -3.22 -6.41 2.01
CA ARG A 49 -4.35 -5.66 2.55
C ARG A 49 -5.10 -4.92 1.43
N ALA A 50 -4.37 -4.27 0.52
CA ALA A 50 -4.98 -3.60 -0.63
C ALA A 50 -5.83 -4.58 -1.48
N LEU A 51 -5.30 -5.76 -1.81
CA LEU A 51 -6.05 -6.79 -2.54
C LEU A 51 -7.29 -7.27 -1.79
N LYS A 52 -7.19 -7.49 -0.48
CA LYS A 52 -8.32 -7.89 0.35
C LYS A 52 -9.42 -6.83 0.30
N MET A 53 -9.08 -5.55 0.50
CA MET A 53 -10.03 -4.45 0.46
C MET A 53 -10.69 -4.29 -0.92
N LEU A 54 -9.95 -4.49 -2.01
CA LEU A 54 -10.50 -4.46 -3.36
C LEU A 54 -11.54 -5.58 -3.57
N LYS A 55 -11.28 -6.79 -3.08
CA LYS A 55 -12.25 -7.89 -3.13
C LYS A 55 -13.48 -7.60 -2.28
N GLU A 56 -13.30 -7.09 -1.07
CA GLU A 56 -14.39 -6.69 -0.16
C GLU A 56 -15.25 -5.56 -0.74
N ALA A 57 -14.68 -4.69 -1.57
CA ALA A 57 -15.39 -3.65 -2.30
C ALA A 57 -16.20 -4.18 -3.52
N GLY A 58 -16.13 -5.49 -3.82
CA GLY A 58 -16.90 -6.12 -4.88
C GLY A 58 -16.20 -6.23 -6.24
N PHE A 59 -14.87 -6.00 -6.31
CA PHE A 59 -14.11 -6.33 -7.51
C PHE A 59 -13.88 -7.84 -7.58
N ALA A 60 -14.50 -8.50 -8.55
CA ALA A 60 -14.48 -9.95 -8.70
C ALA A 60 -13.09 -10.50 -9.06
N ASP A 61 -12.34 -9.74 -9.87
CA ASP A 61 -10.95 -10.02 -10.19
C ASP A 61 -10.09 -8.81 -9.82
N ALA A 62 -9.23 -8.97 -8.82
CA ALA A 62 -8.27 -7.97 -8.39
C ALA A 62 -6.89 -8.61 -8.31
N ARG A 63 -5.93 -8.08 -9.09
CA ARG A 63 -4.58 -8.63 -9.21
C ARG A 63 -3.52 -7.54 -9.28
N LEU A 64 -2.29 -7.90 -8.90
CA LEU A 64 -1.13 -7.06 -9.10
C LEU A 64 -0.56 -7.30 -10.49
N VAL A 65 -0.09 -6.23 -11.12
CA VAL A 65 0.67 -6.29 -12.37
C VAL A 65 2.06 -5.71 -12.14
N GLU A 66 3.08 -6.44 -12.58
CA GLU A 66 4.46 -5.96 -12.51
C GLU A 66 4.66 -4.77 -13.45
N THR A 67 5.39 -3.77 -12.95
CA THR A 67 5.61 -2.51 -13.66
C THR A 67 7.12 -2.24 -13.80
N PRO A 68 7.76 -2.78 -14.85
CA PRO A 68 9.22 -2.77 -14.97
C PRO A 68 9.83 -1.35 -14.99
N TYR A 69 9.06 -0.33 -15.39
CA TYR A 69 9.53 1.05 -15.52
C TYR A 69 9.23 1.95 -14.31
N TYR A 70 8.35 1.54 -13.39
CA TYR A 70 7.89 2.38 -12.27
C TYR A 70 8.61 2.11 -10.95
N GLY A 71 9.60 1.19 -10.97
CA GLY A 71 10.43 0.83 -9.82
C GLY A 71 9.67 0.12 -8.69
N ALA A 72 10.40 -0.29 -7.66
CA ALA A 72 9.84 -1.05 -6.53
C ALA A 72 8.89 -0.23 -5.63
N ASN A 73 8.87 1.09 -5.79
CA ASN A 73 8.04 1.97 -4.98
C ASN A 73 6.57 1.88 -5.42
N THR A 74 6.27 1.80 -6.71
CA THR A 74 4.90 1.81 -7.20
C THR A 74 4.32 0.40 -7.36
N THR A 75 3.01 0.25 -7.21
CA THR A 75 2.32 -1.02 -7.47
C THR A 75 1.06 -0.75 -8.27
N LEU A 76 0.91 -1.43 -9.40
CA LEU A 76 -0.29 -1.36 -10.23
C LEU A 76 -1.26 -2.47 -9.85
N TYR A 77 -2.47 -2.09 -9.46
CA TYR A 77 -3.59 -2.98 -9.26
C TYR A 77 -4.52 -2.89 -10.47
N VAL A 78 -4.89 -4.03 -11.02
CA VAL A 78 -5.90 -4.13 -12.09
C VAL A 78 -7.10 -4.84 -11.52
N CYS A 79 -8.26 -4.20 -11.62
CA CYS A 79 -9.51 -4.67 -11.04
C CYS A 79 -10.63 -4.65 -12.07
N THR A 80 -11.42 -5.73 -12.12
CA THR A 80 -12.61 -5.84 -12.97
C THR A 80 -13.84 -5.96 -12.09
N LYS A 81 -14.87 -5.17 -12.41
CA LYS A 81 -16.20 -5.24 -11.78
C LYS A 81 -17.16 -5.87 -12.78
N ASN A 82 -17.95 -6.84 -12.30
CA ASN A 82 -19.03 -7.46 -13.07
C ASN A 82 -20.26 -6.56 -13.13
#